data_AF-A0A1F8VV71-F1
#
_entry.id   AF-A0A1F8VV71-F1
#
_cell.length_a   1.000
_cell.length_b   1.000
_cell.length_c   1.000
_cell.angle_alpha   90.00
_cell.angle_beta   90.00
_cell.angle_gamma   90.00
#
_symmetry.space_group_name_H-M   'P 1'
#
loop_
_entity.id
_entity.type
_entity.pdbx_description
1 polymer ?
#
loop_
_entity_poly.entity_id
_entity_poly.type
_entity_poly.pdbx_seq_one_letter_code
_entity_poly.pdbx_strand_id
1 'polypeptide(L)'
;MNTLTLGDIRPCLEGIIPAQIATCAQDGTPNVAYLSQVYYADERHVALSFQFFNKTRQNILANPQATLLLLHPQTFAFYRLHIRYLRTQTDGALFESMKAQLAGIASHSGMAEVFELKGADIYEVLEIERVPGNSLEAPPPRCSLLGQMRRCSEQLARCTALDEALDIVMATLTQELQISHTMILLLDPALQRLYTVASHGYAVSGVGSEIELGRGVIGMAAQALTPIRITHMTGASLYSHAVRRTLADDIALDTDIPYPGLAQPQSQMAVPLLCAGRLLGVLFVESAEELRFSFEDEDVLVTMAGHLGAAIDLLRLDGEEATPAAAAPAAPTCAAPDALLQVRRYRSNNSVFLNDSYLIKGVAGAIFWKLLNDYQQRGRTDFSNRELRLDASIGLPEVVDNLEARLILLERRLAEQHLPIRLKKTGRGQFKLCVGARLELTEPD
;
A
#
# COMPACT_ATOMS: atom_id res chain seq x y z
N MET A 1 -3.14 39.48 -15.29
CA MET A 1 -3.26 38.99 -13.92
C MET A 1 -3.49 37.49 -14.03
N ASN A 2 -2.59 36.65 -13.53
CA ASN A 2 -2.84 35.20 -13.54
C ASN A 2 -4.05 34.94 -12.65
N THR A 3 -5.11 34.38 -13.23
CA THR A 3 -6.26 33.88 -12.49
C THR A 3 -5.77 32.67 -11.69
N LEU A 4 -5.85 32.74 -10.36
CA LEU A 4 -5.50 31.62 -9.49
C LEU A 4 -6.45 30.45 -9.74
N THR A 5 -5.92 29.24 -9.77
CA THR A 5 -6.68 27.99 -9.87
C THR A 5 -6.69 27.26 -8.54
N LEU A 6 -7.57 26.25 -8.39
CA LEU A 6 -7.55 25.40 -7.20
C LEU A 6 -6.26 24.58 -7.14
N GLY A 7 -5.72 24.14 -8.28
CA GLY A 7 -4.43 23.48 -8.37
C GLY A 7 -3.29 24.29 -7.74
N ASP A 8 -3.25 25.62 -7.98
CA ASP A 8 -2.21 26.51 -7.44
C ASP A 8 -2.22 26.60 -5.90
N ILE A 9 -3.36 26.31 -5.26
CA ILE A 9 -3.56 26.42 -3.82
C ILE A 9 -3.89 25.09 -3.15
N ARG A 10 -3.75 23.95 -3.86
CA ARG A 10 -3.99 22.60 -3.33
C ARG A 10 -3.25 22.32 -2.01
N PRO A 11 -2.02 22.82 -1.74
CA PRO A 11 -1.40 22.70 -0.41
C PRO A 11 -2.26 23.20 0.76
N CYS A 12 -3.16 24.15 0.53
CA CYS A 12 -4.03 24.71 1.56
C CYS A 12 -5.21 23.79 1.92
N LEU A 13 -5.48 22.76 1.11
CA LEU A 13 -6.60 21.81 1.24
C LEU A 13 -6.17 20.51 1.95
N GLU A 14 -4.91 20.43 2.36
CA GLU A 14 -4.29 19.23 2.93
C GLU A 14 -4.68 18.97 4.40
N GLY A 15 -5.50 19.85 5.01
CA GLY A 15 -5.94 19.72 6.40
C GLY A 15 -4.86 19.95 7.45
N ILE A 16 -3.69 20.48 7.05
CA ILE A 16 -2.57 20.80 7.96
C ILE A 16 -2.94 21.98 8.88
N ILE A 17 -3.56 23.00 8.30
CA ILE A 17 -4.07 24.17 9.02
C ILE A 17 -5.59 24.20 8.86
N PRO A 18 -6.38 24.25 9.96
CA PRO A 18 -7.83 24.34 9.87
C PRO A 18 -8.29 25.54 9.05
N ALA A 19 -9.23 25.29 8.14
CA ALA A 19 -9.87 26.34 7.36
C ALA A 19 -10.97 27.03 8.18
N GLN A 20 -11.35 28.24 7.77
CA GLN A 20 -12.50 28.95 8.34
C GLN A 20 -13.58 29.09 7.28
N ILE A 21 -14.83 28.81 7.64
CA ILE A 21 -15.99 29.04 6.78
C ILE A 21 -16.88 30.14 7.38
N ALA A 22 -17.24 31.12 6.56
CA ALA A 22 -18.24 32.12 6.85
C ALA A 22 -19.52 31.84 6.05
N THR A 23 -20.65 31.87 6.74
CA THR A 23 -22.01 31.68 6.19
C THR A 23 -22.94 32.74 6.76
N CYS A 24 -24.10 32.93 6.15
CA CYS A 24 -25.08 33.91 6.60
C CYS A 24 -26.45 33.26 6.72
N ALA A 25 -27.15 33.51 7.82
CA ALA A 25 -28.54 33.09 8.01
C ALA A 25 -29.48 33.94 7.13
N GLN A 26 -30.72 33.48 6.97
CA GLN A 26 -31.73 34.18 6.14
C GLN A 26 -32.03 35.61 6.63
N ASP A 27 -31.86 35.87 7.92
CA ASP A 27 -32.04 37.19 8.55
C ASP A 27 -30.81 38.10 8.43
N GLY A 28 -29.74 37.66 7.76
CA GLY A 28 -28.49 38.42 7.62
C GLY A 28 -27.46 38.13 8.73
N THR A 29 -27.78 37.32 9.74
CA THR A 29 -26.85 37.03 10.84
C THR A 29 -25.64 36.23 10.35
N PRO A 30 -24.39 36.71 10.55
CA PRO A 30 -23.20 35.98 10.15
C PRO A 30 -22.90 34.81 11.10
N ASN A 31 -22.28 33.76 10.56
CA ASN A 31 -21.81 32.59 11.29
C ASN A 31 -20.44 32.18 10.75
N VAL A 32 -19.46 32.08 11.64
CA VAL A 32 -18.10 31.61 11.32
C VAL A 32 -17.82 30.33 12.08
N ALA A 33 -17.31 29.32 11.39
CA ALA A 33 -16.93 28.04 11.97
C ALA A 33 -15.55 27.60 11.45
N TYR A 34 -14.85 26.79 12.25
CA TYR A 34 -13.63 26.13 11.83
C TYR A 34 -13.96 24.79 11.18
N LEU A 35 -13.25 24.48 10.10
CA LEU A 35 -13.29 23.21 9.39
C LEU A 35 -11.94 22.51 9.59
N SER A 36 -11.97 21.23 9.96
CA SER A 36 -10.74 20.44 10.07
C SER A 36 -10.04 20.35 8.73
N GLN A 37 -10.78 20.14 7.65
CA GLN A 37 -10.25 20.01 6.31
C GLN A 37 -11.28 20.43 5.26
N VAL A 38 -10.78 21.03 4.17
CA VAL A 38 -11.50 21.26 2.92
C VAL A 38 -10.88 20.32 1.90
N TYR A 39 -11.68 19.46 1.28
CA TYR A 39 -11.18 18.44 0.36
C TYR A 39 -11.18 18.98 -1.07
N TYR A 40 -10.09 18.75 -1.79
CA TYR A 40 -10.03 19.00 -3.23
C TYR A 40 -10.90 17.94 -3.96
N ALA A 41 -11.83 18.38 -4.81
CA ALA A 41 -12.64 17.47 -5.62
C ALA A 41 -12.19 17.49 -7.09
N ASP A 42 -12.06 18.69 -7.66
CA ASP A 42 -11.47 18.96 -8.97
C ASP A 42 -11.11 20.46 -9.07
N GLU A 43 -10.67 20.93 -10.25
CA GLU A 43 -10.28 22.34 -10.47
C GLU A 43 -11.39 23.38 -10.25
N ARG A 44 -12.66 22.96 -10.19
CA ARG A 44 -13.81 23.84 -10.00
C ARG A 44 -14.57 23.56 -8.70
N HIS A 45 -14.27 22.48 -7.99
CA HIS A 45 -15.07 22.04 -6.86
C HIS A 45 -14.21 21.69 -5.64
N VAL A 46 -14.77 22.02 -4.47
CA VAL A 46 -14.28 21.56 -3.17
C VAL A 46 -15.37 20.81 -2.44
N ALA A 47 -14.98 19.90 -1.54
CA ALA A 47 -15.89 19.15 -0.70
C ALA A 47 -15.65 19.42 0.78
N LEU A 48 -16.72 19.56 1.54
CA LEU A 48 -16.71 19.71 3.00
C LEU A 48 -17.36 18.50 3.66
N SER A 49 -16.78 18.04 4.78
CA SER A 49 -17.35 16.92 5.51
C SER A 49 -18.63 17.30 6.25
N PHE A 50 -19.68 16.50 6.08
CA PHE A 50 -20.91 16.62 6.84
C PHE A 50 -20.91 15.62 8.00
N GLN A 51 -20.64 16.12 9.20
CA GLN A 51 -20.67 15.33 10.45
C GLN A 51 -21.47 16.03 11.55
N PHE A 52 -21.18 17.32 11.82
CA PHE A 52 -21.65 18.04 13.01
C PHE A 52 -22.23 19.46 12.81
N PHE A 53 -22.50 19.93 11.58
CA PHE A 53 -22.71 21.36 11.33
C PHE A 53 -24.17 21.84 11.34
N ASN A 54 -24.85 21.85 12.49
CA ASN A 54 -26.26 22.27 12.58
C ASN A 54 -26.50 23.71 12.07
N LYS A 55 -25.73 24.71 12.53
CA LYS A 55 -25.97 26.12 12.13
C LYS A 55 -25.39 26.47 10.76
N THR A 56 -24.15 26.08 10.47
CA THR A 56 -23.52 26.31 9.16
C THR A 56 -24.34 25.65 8.05
N ARG A 57 -24.78 24.40 8.22
CA ARG A 57 -25.59 23.72 7.21
C ARG A 57 -26.98 24.32 7.06
N GLN A 58 -27.64 24.71 8.17
CA GLN A 58 -28.90 25.43 8.10
C GLN A 58 -28.77 26.71 7.26
N ASN A 59 -27.69 27.46 7.48
CA ASN A 59 -27.38 28.65 6.70
C ASN A 59 -27.15 28.30 5.22
N ILE A 60 -26.33 27.30 4.91
CA ILE A 60 -26.05 26.88 3.52
C ILE A 60 -27.32 26.45 2.77
N LEU A 61 -28.22 25.72 3.43
CA LEU A 61 -29.47 25.29 2.80
C LEU A 61 -30.45 26.44 2.56
N ALA A 62 -30.41 27.50 3.39
CA ALA A 62 -31.21 28.70 3.20
C ALA A 62 -30.57 29.69 2.22
N ASN A 63 -29.23 29.78 2.23
CA ASN A 63 -28.40 30.63 1.41
C ASN A 63 -27.16 29.83 0.95
N PRO A 64 -27.10 29.39 -0.32
CA PRO A 64 -26.07 28.46 -0.79
C PRO A 64 -24.68 29.08 -0.94
N GLN A 65 -24.48 30.35 -0.56
CA GLN A 65 -23.19 31.02 -0.66
C GLN A 65 -22.40 30.94 0.65
N ALA A 66 -21.09 30.71 0.52
CA ALA A 66 -20.16 30.77 1.64
C ALA A 66 -18.81 31.31 1.20
N THR A 67 -18.03 31.74 2.18
CA THR A 67 -16.64 32.15 1.99
C THR A 67 -15.73 31.27 2.83
N LEU A 68 -14.71 30.69 2.21
CA LEU A 68 -13.63 30.00 2.91
C LEU A 68 -12.41 30.92 3.02
N LEU A 69 -11.75 30.86 4.17
CA LEU A 69 -10.42 31.40 4.36
C LEU A 69 -9.45 30.25 4.61
N LEU A 70 -8.46 30.15 3.74
CA LEU A 70 -7.43 29.13 3.72
C LEU A 70 -6.06 29.76 4.00
N LEU A 71 -5.18 29.00 4.65
CA LEU A 71 -3.82 29.40 4.94
C LEU A 71 -2.85 28.39 4.34
N HIS A 72 -1.92 28.87 3.51
CA HIS A 72 -0.90 28.01 2.92
C HIS A 72 0.08 27.54 4.01
N PRO A 73 0.32 26.22 4.17
CA PRO A 73 1.04 25.67 5.31
C PRO A 73 2.52 26.09 5.37
N GLN A 74 3.16 26.34 4.23
CA GLN A 74 4.58 26.73 4.17
C GLN A 74 4.80 28.25 4.04
N THR A 75 4.04 28.92 3.16
CA THR A 75 4.23 30.36 2.89
C THR A 75 3.42 31.27 3.81
N PHE A 76 2.46 30.72 4.57
CA PHE A 76 1.49 31.51 5.35
C PHE A 76 0.70 32.53 4.51
N ALA A 77 0.62 32.35 3.19
CA ALA A 77 -0.24 33.15 2.34
C ALA A 77 -1.70 32.80 2.59
N PHE A 78 -2.54 33.83 2.75
CA PHE A 78 -3.98 33.66 2.88
C PHE A 78 -4.67 33.65 1.52
N TYR A 79 -5.59 32.71 1.34
CA TYR A 79 -6.45 32.62 0.17
C TYR A 79 -7.91 32.63 0.60
N ARG A 80 -8.73 33.46 -0.05
CA ARG A 80 -10.17 33.52 0.15
C ARG A 80 -10.86 32.89 -1.05
N LEU A 81 -11.74 31.93 -0.78
CA LEU A 81 -12.55 31.28 -1.82
C LEU A 81 -14.00 31.67 -1.61
N HIS A 82 -14.65 32.12 -2.68
CA HIS A 82 -16.10 32.27 -2.71
C HIS A 82 -16.69 31.02 -3.31
N ILE A 83 -17.57 30.36 -2.57
CA ILE A 83 -18.08 29.04 -2.94
C ILE A 83 -19.60 29.00 -2.91
N ARG A 84 -20.18 28.15 -3.76
CA ARG A 84 -21.62 27.92 -3.84
C ARG A 84 -21.92 26.44 -3.65
N TYR A 85 -22.75 26.12 -2.67
CA TYR A 85 -23.23 24.77 -2.44
C TYR A 85 -24.02 24.26 -3.65
N LEU A 86 -23.71 23.04 -4.08
CA LEU A 86 -24.40 22.36 -5.17
C LEU A 86 -25.27 21.20 -4.68
N ARG A 87 -24.69 20.30 -3.90
CA ARG A 87 -25.32 19.04 -3.46
C ARG A 87 -24.54 18.38 -2.34
N THR A 88 -25.19 17.46 -1.64
CA THR A 88 -24.54 16.51 -0.73
C THR A 88 -24.42 15.17 -1.44
N GLN A 89 -23.21 14.60 -1.48
CA GLN A 89 -22.95 13.23 -1.93
C GLN A 89 -22.83 12.30 -0.72
N THR A 90 -23.41 11.12 -0.82
CA THR A 90 -23.33 10.06 0.22
C THR A 90 -22.75 8.77 -0.32
N ASP A 91 -22.28 8.81 -1.56
CA ASP A 91 -21.68 7.71 -2.31
C ASP A 91 -20.68 8.27 -3.34
N GLY A 92 -19.99 7.36 -4.02
CA GLY A 92 -19.01 7.69 -5.06
C GLY A 92 -17.58 7.85 -4.52
N ALA A 93 -16.62 7.95 -5.45
CA ALA A 93 -15.20 7.86 -5.15
C ALA A 93 -14.72 8.93 -4.15
N LEU A 94 -15.19 10.17 -4.28
CA LEU A 94 -14.82 11.26 -3.37
C LEU A 94 -15.34 11.02 -1.96
N PHE A 95 -16.59 10.57 -1.82
CA PHE A 95 -17.18 10.26 -0.51
C PHE A 95 -16.45 9.10 0.16
N GLU A 96 -16.16 8.02 -0.58
CA GLU A 96 -15.40 6.87 -0.04
C GLU A 96 -13.97 7.26 0.31
N SER A 97 -13.32 8.11 -0.48
CA SER A 97 -11.99 8.68 -0.17
C SER A 97 -12.00 9.48 1.14
N MET A 98 -12.95 10.40 1.30
CA MET A 98 -13.10 11.20 2.53
C MET A 98 -13.38 10.31 3.74
N LYS A 99 -14.28 9.33 3.59
CA LYS A 99 -14.64 8.37 4.65
C LYS A 99 -13.44 7.51 5.05
N ALA A 100 -12.71 6.99 4.08
CA ALA A 100 -11.52 6.17 4.30
C ALA A 100 -10.41 6.97 4.98
N GLN A 101 -10.18 8.23 4.58
CA GLN A 101 -9.19 9.10 5.22
C GLN A 101 -9.54 9.35 6.70
N LEU A 102 -10.80 9.65 6.99
CA LEU A 102 -11.28 9.83 8.37
C LEU A 102 -11.13 8.55 9.19
N ALA A 103 -11.51 7.41 8.61
CA ALA A 103 -11.39 6.11 9.27
C ALA A 103 -9.93 5.70 9.47
N GLY A 104 -9.02 6.06 8.55
CA GLY A 104 -7.57 5.89 8.69
C GLY A 104 -7.00 6.66 9.88
N ILE A 105 -7.42 7.92 10.06
CA ILE A 105 -7.06 8.73 11.23
C ILE A 105 -7.66 8.10 12.50
N ALA A 106 -8.92 7.69 12.48
CA ALA A 106 -9.60 7.08 13.62
C ALA A 106 -9.05 5.69 14.00
N SER A 107 -8.50 4.95 13.04
CA SER A 107 -7.95 3.59 13.25
C SER A 107 -6.82 3.55 14.28
N HIS A 108 -6.15 4.69 14.51
CA HIS A 108 -5.09 4.85 15.50
C HIS A 108 -5.59 5.34 16.86
N SER A 109 -6.76 5.98 16.95
CA SER A 109 -7.26 6.56 18.20
C SER A 109 -8.33 5.71 18.90
N GLY A 110 -8.79 4.62 18.26
CA GLY A 110 -9.89 3.80 18.78
C GLY A 110 -11.26 4.48 18.70
N MET A 111 -11.35 5.63 18.02
CA MET A 111 -12.58 6.44 17.89
C MET A 111 -13.35 6.14 16.58
N ALA A 112 -13.18 4.95 16.01
CA ALA A 112 -13.77 4.58 14.72
C ALA A 112 -15.31 4.70 14.71
N GLU A 113 -15.98 4.46 15.84
CA GLU A 113 -17.45 4.55 15.96
C GLU A 113 -17.97 5.99 16.14
N VAL A 114 -17.10 6.95 16.45
CA VAL A 114 -17.50 8.35 16.76
C VAL A 114 -17.46 9.25 15.52
N PHE A 115 -16.63 8.90 14.53
CA PHE A 115 -16.40 9.70 13.31
C PHE A 115 -17.05 9.08 12.07
N GLU A 116 -18.39 9.05 12.05
CA GLU A 116 -19.14 8.63 10.87
C GLU A 116 -19.38 9.83 9.92
N LEU A 117 -18.82 9.75 8.72
CA LEU A 117 -19.07 10.73 7.66
C LEU A 117 -20.50 10.54 7.12
N LYS A 118 -21.39 11.49 7.40
CA LYS A 118 -22.80 11.44 6.95
C LYS A 118 -22.98 11.88 5.49
N GLY A 119 -22.03 12.64 4.95
CA GLY A 119 -22.06 13.13 3.58
C GLY A 119 -20.85 14.00 3.24
N ALA A 120 -20.64 14.22 1.95
CA ALA A 120 -19.70 15.17 1.38
C ALA A 120 -20.48 16.30 0.69
N ASP A 121 -20.49 17.49 1.28
CA ASP A 121 -21.13 18.67 0.68
C ASP A 121 -20.20 19.23 -0.41
N ILE A 122 -20.67 19.21 -1.66
CA ILE A 122 -19.92 19.67 -2.84
C ILE A 122 -20.26 21.13 -3.11
N TYR A 123 -19.22 21.94 -3.26
CA TYR A 123 -19.33 23.36 -3.58
C TYR A 123 -18.59 23.68 -4.86
N GLU A 124 -19.19 24.50 -5.72
CA GLU A 124 -18.50 25.15 -6.83
C GLU A 124 -17.69 26.33 -6.33
N VAL A 125 -16.45 26.45 -6.78
CA VAL A 125 -15.60 27.60 -6.52
C VAL A 125 -15.87 28.66 -7.57
N LEU A 126 -16.36 29.81 -7.13
CA LEU A 126 -16.73 30.94 -7.98
C LEU A 126 -15.54 31.87 -8.22
N GLU A 127 -14.74 32.11 -7.18
CA GLU A 127 -13.62 33.03 -7.21
C GLU A 127 -12.58 32.66 -6.14
N ILE A 128 -11.31 32.88 -6.48
CA ILE A 128 -10.16 32.68 -5.61
C ILE A 128 -9.38 33.99 -5.53
N GLU A 129 -9.26 34.54 -4.33
CA GLU A 129 -8.52 35.76 -4.05
C GLU A 129 -7.31 35.45 -3.16
N ARG A 130 -6.13 35.96 -3.53
CA ARG A 130 -5.02 36.05 -2.57
C ARG A 130 -5.26 37.26 -1.67
N VAL A 131 -5.37 37.02 -0.37
CA VAL A 131 -5.56 38.09 0.60
C VAL A 131 -4.21 38.80 0.84
N PRO A 132 -4.15 40.14 0.72
CA PRO A 132 -2.93 40.89 1.01
C PRO A 132 -2.45 40.67 2.45
N GLY A 133 -1.17 40.37 2.61
CA GLY A 133 -0.56 40.12 3.92
C GLY A 133 0.89 39.68 3.79
N ASN A 134 1.56 39.57 4.93
CA ASN A 134 2.92 39.03 4.99
C ASN A 134 2.88 37.53 4.64
N SER A 135 3.75 37.09 3.74
CA SER A 135 3.95 35.69 3.39
C SER A 135 5.44 35.39 3.28
N LEU A 136 5.85 34.18 3.62
CA LEU A 136 7.19 33.67 3.39
C LEU A 136 7.37 33.29 1.91
N GLU A 137 8.64 33.21 1.48
CA GLU A 137 8.98 32.66 0.17
C GLU A 137 8.62 31.18 0.09
N ALA A 138 8.11 30.76 -1.06
CA ALA A 138 7.81 29.35 -1.31
C ALA A 138 9.11 28.54 -1.32
N PRO A 139 9.14 27.34 -0.69
CA PRO A 139 10.28 26.47 -0.81
C PRO A 139 10.50 26.09 -2.28
N PRO A 140 11.75 25.81 -2.69
CA PRO A 140 12.01 25.35 -4.04
C PRO A 140 11.24 24.06 -4.31
N PRO A 141 10.68 23.88 -5.53
CA PRO A 141 9.96 22.66 -5.86
C PRO A 141 10.87 21.45 -5.69
N ARG A 142 10.30 20.36 -5.16
CA ARG A 142 10.98 19.07 -5.14
C ARG A 142 11.17 18.61 -6.60
N CYS A 143 12.17 17.75 -6.81
CA CYS A 143 12.71 17.34 -8.10
C CYS A 143 11.64 16.98 -9.16
N SER A 144 12.01 16.90 -10.44
CA SER A 144 11.11 16.63 -11.59
C SER A 144 10.32 15.30 -11.46
N LEU A 145 9.20 15.34 -10.72
CA LEU A 145 8.36 14.19 -10.41
C LEU A 145 7.85 13.48 -11.67
N LEU A 146 7.40 14.25 -12.67
CA LEU A 146 6.98 13.71 -13.97
C LEU A 146 8.12 13.01 -14.71
N GLY A 147 9.34 13.56 -14.63
CA GLY A 147 10.52 12.94 -15.23
C GLY A 147 10.87 11.60 -14.56
N GLN A 148 10.74 11.51 -13.24
CA GLN A 148 10.94 10.29 -12.47
C GLN A 148 9.86 9.25 -12.79
N MET A 149 8.59 9.65 -12.78
CA MET A 149 7.45 8.81 -13.15
C MET A 149 7.60 8.22 -14.56
N ARG A 150 8.01 9.04 -15.54
CA ARG A 150 8.24 8.59 -16.91
C ARG A 150 9.31 7.49 -16.97
N ARG A 151 10.45 7.66 -16.28
CA ARG A 151 11.51 6.65 -16.26
C ARG A 151 11.04 5.33 -15.65
N CYS A 152 10.33 5.41 -14.52
CA CYS A 152 9.76 4.23 -13.88
C CYS A 152 8.81 3.48 -14.81
N SER A 153 7.91 4.21 -15.50
CA SER A 153 6.99 3.63 -16.49
C SER A 153 7.72 2.95 -17.65
N GLU A 154 8.76 3.59 -18.22
CA GLU A 154 9.57 3.00 -19.30
C GLU A 154 10.37 1.77 -18.86
N GLN A 155 10.78 1.68 -17.59
CA GLN A 155 11.44 0.51 -17.03
C GLN A 155 10.44 -0.62 -16.79
N LEU A 156 9.29 -0.32 -16.18
CA LEU A 156 8.21 -1.28 -15.96
C LEU A 156 7.71 -1.91 -17.26
N ALA A 157 7.61 -1.13 -18.34
CA ALA A 157 7.19 -1.63 -19.65
C ALA A 157 8.16 -2.65 -20.28
N ARG A 158 9.39 -2.78 -19.76
CA ARG A 158 10.40 -3.75 -20.22
C ARG A 158 10.50 -4.98 -19.31
N CYS A 159 9.83 -4.98 -18.17
CA CYS A 159 9.85 -6.10 -17.24
C CYS A 159 9.24 -7.33 -17.88
N THR A 160 9.86 -8.47 -17.64
CA THR A 160 9.34 -9.78 -18.10
C THR A 160 9.02 -10.70 -16.93
N ALA A 161 9.09 -10.15 -15.71
CA ALA A 161 9.08 -10.86 -14.47
C ALA A 161 8.59 -9.96 -13.34
N LEU A 162 7.79 -10.54 -12.42
CA LEU A 162 7.19 -9.79 -11.32
C LEU A 162 8.24 -9.26 -10.33
N ASP A 163 9.30 -10.02 -10.05
CA ASP A 163 10.40 -9.62 -9.19
C ASP A 163 11.11 -8.36 -9.72
N GLU A 164 11.39 -8.32 -11.04
CA GLU A 164 11.98 -7.15 -11.69
C GLU A 164 11.09 -5.90 -11.54
N ALA A 165 9.78 -6.06 -11.74
CA ALA A 165 8.83 -4.95 -11.65
C ALA A 165 8.74 -4.38 -10.22
N LEU A 166 8.70 -5.27 -9.20
CA LEU A 166 8.72 -4.87 -7.80
C LEU A 166 10.01 -4.12 -7.47
N ASP A 167 11.16 -4.64 -7.89
CA ASP A 167 12.47 -4.04 -7.59
C ASP A 167 12.67 -2.69 -8.27
N ILE A 168 12.17 -2.51 -9.50
CA ILE A 168 12.19 -1.21 -10.20
C ILE A 168 11.38 -0.15 -9.45
N VAL A 169 10.18 -0.49 -8.97
CA VAL A 169 9.34 0.44 -8.20
C VAL A 169 10.03 0.80 -6.89
N MET A 170 10.51 -0.19 -6.14
CA MET A 170 11.22 0.02 -4.88
C MET A 170 12.47 0.89 -5.08
N ALA A 171 13.27 0.63 -6.11
CA ALA A 171 14.46 1.42 -6.43
C ALA A 171 14.10 2.86 -6.82
N THR A 172 13.04 3.07 -7.61
CA THR A 172 12.56 4.41 -7.98
C THR A 172 12.15 5.20 -6.74
N LEU A 173 11.40 4.58 -5.82
CA LEU A 173 10.95 5.22 -4.59
C LEU A 173 12.13 5.66 -3.71
N THR A 174 13.12 4.78 -3.53
CA THR A 174 14.29 5.07 -2.69
C THR A 174 15.24 6.07 -3.36
N GLN A 175 15.62 5.83 -4.61
CA GLN A 175 16.72 6.55 -5.26
C GLN A 175 16.27 7.86 -5.92
N GLU A 176 15.06 7.90 -6.48
CA GLU A 176 14.59 9.07 -7.22
C GLU A 176 13.67 9.95 -6.37
N LEU A 177 12.72 9.34 -5.64
CA LEU A 177 11.75 10.06 -4.80
C LEU A 177 12.22 10.30 -3.36
N GLN A 178 13.38 9.74 -2.98
CA GLN A 178 13.97 9.87 -1.65
C GLN A 178 13.00 9.44 -0.55
N ILE A 179 12.30 8.33 -0.77
CA ILE A 179 11.40 7.70 0.20
C ILE A 179 12.13 6.48 0.77
N SER A 180 12.62 6.58 1.99
CA SER A 180 13.50 5.56 2.58
C SER A 180 12.77 4.33 3.11
N HIS A 181 11.50 4.45 3.50
CA HIS A 181 10.74 3.35 4.12
C HIS A 181 9.53 3.03 3.24
N THR A 182 9.60 1.89 2.58
CA THR A 182 8.62 1.48 1.58
C THR A 182 8.36 0.00 1.68
N MET A 183 7.13 -0.42 1.39
CA MET A 183 6.79 -1.82 1.22
C MET A 183 5.68 -1.99 0.19
N ILE A 184 5.65 -3.16 -0.42
CA ILE A 184 4.61 -3.59 -1.34
C ILE A 184 3.98 -4.86 -0.77
N LEU A 185 2.66 -4.84 -0.66
CA LEU A 185 1.86 -5.97 -0.26
C LEU A 185 0.98 -6.42 -1.42
N LEU A 186 0.77 -7.73 -1.57
CA LEU A 186 -0.18 -8.29 -2.53
C LEU A 186 -1.34 -8.94 -1.82
N LEU A 187 -2.52 -8.89 -2.43
CA LEU A 187 -3.73 -9.49 -1.89
C LEU A 187 -3.74 -10.99 -2.16
N ASP A 188 -3.92 -11.80 -1.11
CA ASP A 188 -4.44 -13.15 -1.22
C ASP A 188 -5.98 -13.10 -1.25
N PRO A 189 -6.62 -13.39 -2.39
CA PRO A 189 -8.07 -13.31 -2.52
C PRO A 189 -8.80 -14.44 -1.77
N ALA A 190 -8.15 -15.59 -1.52
CA ALA A 190 -8.77 -16.68 -0.79
C ALA A 190 -8.82 -16.39 0.72
N LEU A 191 -7.76 -15.80 1.26
CA LEU A 191 -7.66 -15.46 2.68
C LEU A 191 -8.16 -14.05 3.01
N GLN A 192 -8.43 -13.21 2.00
CA GLN A 192 -8.76 -11.79 2.16
C GLN A 192 -7.73 -11.06 3.04
N ARG A 193 -6.45 -11.37 2.81
CA ARG A 193 -5.30 -10.83 3.54
C ARG A 193 -4.24 -10.32 2.58
N LEU A 194 -3.63 -9.20 2.92
CA LEU A 194 -2.46 -8.67 2.25
C LEU A 194 -1.21 -9.33 2.84
N TYR A 195 -0.25 -9.69 2.01
CA TYR A 195 1.06 -10.17 2.48
C TYR A 195 2.19 -9.38 1.86
N THR A 196 3.21 -9.07 2.66
CA THR A 196 4.37 -8.29 2.23
C THR A 196 5.24 -9.09 1.27
N VAL A 197 5.46 -8.56 0.06
CA VAL A 197 6.33 -9.19 -0.96
C VAL A 197 7.65 -8.45 -1.15
N ALA A 198 7.67 -7.15 -0.87
CA ALA A 198 8.86 -6.32 -0.93
C ALA A 198 8.83 -5.29 0.19
N SER A 199 9.99 -5.00 0.76
CA SER A 199 10.15 -3.98 1.79
C SER A 199 11.56 -3.39 1.72
N HIS A 200 11.71 -2.15 2.15
CA HIS A 200 12.98 -1.44 2.16
C HIS A 200 13.01 -0.41 3.30
N GLY A 201 14.19 -0.22 3.90
CA GLY A 201 14.44 0.77 4.95
C GLY A 201 14.10 0.33 6.37
N TYR A 202 13.49 -0.85 6.55
CA TYR A 202 13.08 -1.33 7.88
C TYR A 202 14.17 -2.13 8.60
N ALA A 203 14.10 -2.15 9.94
CA ALA A 203 14.99 -2.95 10.77
C ALA A 203 14.83 -4.46 10.54
N VAL A 204 13.61 -4.89 10.21
CA VAL A 204 13.29 -6.25 9.77
C VAL A 204 12.62 -6.16 8.41
N SER A 205 12.95 -7.10 7.51
CA SER A 205 12.34 -7.17 6.19
C SER A 205 10.82 -7.37 6.29
N GLY A 206 10.38 -8.27 7.18
CA GLY A 206 8.95 -8.57 7.35
C GLY A 206 8.27 -9.12 6.11
N VAL A 207 9.03 -9.56 5.10
CA VAL A 207 8.51 -10.28 3.92
C VAL A 207 7.73 -11.51 4.38
N GLY A 208 6.48 -11.61 3.95
CA GLY A 208 5.52 -12.63 4.39
C GLY A 208 4.69 -12.28 5.63
N SER A 209 4.89 -11.11 6.25
CA SER A 209 3.93 -10.56 7.22
C SER A 209 2.56 -10.37 6.58
N GLU A 210 1.50 -10.59 7.34
CA GLU A 210 0.11 -10.54 6.86
C GLU A 210 -0.67 -9.38 7.52
N ILE A 211 -1.53 -8.73 6.74
CA ILE A 211 -2.43 -7.67 7.19
C ILE A 211 -3.84 -7.97 6.70
N GLU A 212 -4.81 -7.92 7.61
CA GLU A 212 -6.22 -8.07 7.29
C GLU A 212 -6.78 -6.82 6.60
N LEU A 213 -7.73 -7.02 5.67
CA LEU A 213 -8.49 -5.91 5.09
C LEU A 213 -9.29 -5.19 6.19
N GLY A 214 -9.37 -3.86 6.08
CA GLY A 214 -10.01 -3.01 7.09
C GLY A 214 -9.19 -2.79 8.37
N ARG A 215 -7.97 -3.34 8.47
CA ARG A 215 -7.10 -3.12 9.63
C ARG A 215 -5.93 -2.19 9.32
N GLY A 216 -5.79 -1.14 10.13
CA GLY A 216 -4.77 -0.11 9.97
C GLY A 216 -4.89 0.66 8.65
N VAL A 217 -3.97 1.58 8.40
CA VAL A 217 -4.02 2.43 7.19
C VAL A 217 -3.97 1.60 5.91
N ILE A 218 -3.13 0.56 5.88
CA ILE A 218 -2.96 -0.34 4.73
C ILE A 218 -4.25 -1.11 4.43
N GLY A 219 -4.82 -1.79 5.43
CA GLY A 219 -6.04 -2.57 5.25
C GLY A 219 -7.26 -1.70 4.94
N MET A 220 -7.34 -0.50 5.51
CA MET A 220 -8.41 0.46 5.22
C MET A 220 -8.33 1.00 3.79
N ALA A 221 -7.14 1.36 3.31
CA ALA A 221 -6.95 1.84 1.93
C ALA A 221 -7.31 0.74 0.92
N ALA A 222 -6.89 -0.49 1.19
CA ALA A 222 -7.25 -1.66 0.41
C ALA A 222 -8.76 -1.90 0.36
N GLN A 223 -9.44 -1.87 1.51
CA GLN A 223 -10.88 -2.10 1.58
C GLN A 223 -11.68 -1.01 0.86
N ALA A 224 -11.27 0.25 0.99
CA ALA A 224 -11.96 1.39 0.40
C ALA A 224 -11.55 1.68 -1.06
N LEU A 225 -10.55 0.97 -1.60
CA LEU A 225 -10.02 1.14 -2.96
C LEU A 225 -9.62 2.60 -3.28
N THR A 226 -9.14 3.31 -2.27
CA THR A 226 -8.72 4.72 -2.35
C THR A 226 -7.40 4.91 -1.62
N PRO A 227 -6.51 5.80 -2.08
CA PRO A 227 -5.34 6.19 -1.29
C PRO A 227 -5.78 6.76 0.07
N ILE A 228 -5.01 6.46 1.11
CA ILE A 228 -5.13 7.08 2.42
C ILE A 228 -3.78 7.69 2.77
N ARG A 229 -3.79 8.98 3.07
CA ARG A 229 -2.61 9.75 3.45
C ARG A 229 -2.78 10.33 4.84
N ILE A 230 -1.80 10.07 5.70
CA ILE A 230 -1.70 10.68 7.01
C ILE A 230 -0.48 11.58 7.06
N THR A 231 -0.72 12.89 7.11
CA THR A 231 0.31 13.92 7.07
C THR A 231 0.98 14.15 8.41
N HIS A 232 0.27 13.91 9.51
CA HIS A 232 0.75 14.09 10.87
C HIS A 232 0.09 13.09 11.83
N MET A 233 0.89 12.39 12.63
CA MET A 233 0.42 11.48 13.66
C MET A 233 0.20 12.21 15.00
N THR A 234 -0.99 12.10 15.58
CA THR A 234 -1.22 12.67 16.93
C THR A 234 -0.50 11.83 18.00
N GLY A 235 -0.15 12.43 19.13
CA GLY A 235 0.50 11.71 20.24
C GLY A 235 -0.29 10.47 20.72
N ALA A 236 -1.63 10.54 20.70
CA ALA A 236 -2.49 9.40 21.00
C ALA A 236 -2.41 8.28 19.93
N SER A 237 -2.18 8.65 18.67
CA SER A 237 -2.01 7.71 17.56
C SER A 237 -0.65 7.00 17.62
N LEU A 238 0.42 7.74 17.93
CA LEU A 238 1.76 7.18 18.17
C LEU A 238 1.77 6.20 19.34
N TYR A 239 1.09 6.56 20.45
CA TYR A 239 0.96 5.68 21.61
C TYR A 239 0.22 4.38 21.27
N SER A 240 -0.94 4.49 20.61
CA SER A 240 -1.74 3.31 20.23
C SER A 240 -1.01 2.43 19.22
N HIS A 241 -0.23 3.02 18.30
CA HIS A 241 0.63 2.28 17.38
C HIS A 241 1.73 1.51 18.11
N ALA A 242 2.42 2.16 19.06
CA ALA A 242 3.44 1.53 19.88
C ALA A 242 2.87 0.37 20.72
N VAL A 243 1.72 0.58 21.36
CA VAL A 243 1.04 -0.46 22.16
C VAL A 243 0.57 -1.63 21.29
N ARG A 244 0.03 -1.37 20.08
CA ARG A 244 -0.36 -2.44 19.15
C ARG A 244 0.84 -3.26 18.68
N ARG A 245 1.99 -2.62 18.44
CA ARG A 245 3.22 -3.33 18.09
C ARG A 245 3.64 -4.27 19.21
N THR A 246 3.65 -3.80 20.46
CA THR A 246 4.00 -4.62 21.63
C THR A 246 2.99 -5.75 21.88
N LEU A 247 1.68 -5.50 21.72
CA LEU A 247 0.65 -6.54 21.86
C LEU A 247 0.67 -7.57 20.71
N ALA A 248 1.05 -7.16 19.50
CA ALA A 248 1.26 -8.08 18.39
C ALA A 248 2.49 -8.97 18.63
N ASP A 249 3.54 -8.44 19.27
CA ASP A 249 4.70 -9.22 19.69
C ASP A 249 4.36 -10.19 20.85
N ASP A 250 3.44 -9.84 21.76
CA ASP A 250 3.04 -10.67 22.92
C ASP A 250 1.97 -11.75 22.61
N ILE A 251 1.18 -11.60 21.54
CA ILE A 251 0.13 -12.57 21.12
C ILE A 251 0.61 -13.48 19.97
N ALA A 252 1.78 -13.20 19.39
CA ALA A 252 2.35 -14.04 18.35
C ALA A 252 2.64 -15.45 18.90
N LEU A 253 1.81 -16.42 18.50
CA LEU A 253 2.30 -17.80 18.35
C LEU A 253 3.59 -17.72 17.51
N ASP A 254 4.57 -18.57 17.81
CA ASP A 254 5.94 -18.64 17.25
C ASP A 254 6.04 -18.76 15.70
N THR A 255 4.94 -18.54 14.98
CA THR A 255 4.70 -18.72 13.54
C THR A 255 4.29 -17.45 12.78
N ASP A 256 4.14 -16.29 13.40
CA ASP A 256 3.79 -15.04 12.70
C ASP A 256 5.02 -14.17 12.41
N ILE A 257 5.17 -13.75 11.14
CA ILE A 257 6.29 -12.90 10.70
C ILE A 257 6.02 -11.46 11.15
N PRO A 258 6.96 -10.82 11.86
CA PRO A 258 6.75 -9.48 12.37
C PRO A 258 6.54 -8.48 11.24
N TYR A 259 5.59 -7.57 11.44
CA TYR A 259 5.30 -6.49 10.51
C TYR A 259 6.50 -5.53 10.39
N PRO A 260 6.97 -5.22 9.17
CA PRO A 260 8.07 -4.27 8.98
C PRO A 260 7.50 -2.86 9.08
N GLY A 261 7.77 -2.14 10.17
CA GLY A 261 7.27 -0.78 10.33
C GLY A 261 8.14 0.07 11.23
N LEU A 262 8.08 1.39 11.02
CA LEU A 262 8.75 2.34 11.90
C LEU A 262 8.18 2.27 13.33
N ALA A 263 9.04 2.50 14.32
CA ALA A 263 8.61 2.56 15.71
C ALA A 263 7.76 3.81 15.97
N GLN A 264 8.13 4.93 15.33
CA GLN A 264 7.48 6.24 15.46
C GLN A 264 7.33 6.88 14.08
N PRO A 265 6.45 6.36 13.21
CA PRO A 265 6.13 7.04 11.97
C PRO A 265 5.39 8.34 12.27
N GLN A 266 5.78 9.43 11.63
CA GLN A 266 5.14 10.74 11.76
C GLN A 266 4.24 11.07 10.58
N SER A 267 4.49 10.47 9.42
CA SER A 267 3.62 10.54 8.25
C SER A 267 3.65 9.23 7.46
N GLN A 268 2.54 8.89 6.82
CA GLN A 268 2.33 7.62 6.12
C GLN A 268 1.41 7.80 4.92
N MET A 269 1.56 6.94 3.92
CA MET A 269 0.61 6.84 2.81
C MET A 269 0.44 5.40 2.35
N ALA A 270 -0.81 4.97 2.20
CA ALA A 270 -1.18 3.69 1.61
C ALA A 270 -1.91 3.93 0.29
N VAL A 271 -1.42 3.32 -0.78
CA VAL A 271 -1.94 3.48 -2.15
C VAL A 271 -2.32 2.10 -2.71
N PRO A 272 -3.60 1.85 -3.00
CA PRO A 272 -4.04 0.59 -3.59
C PRO A 272 -3.45 0.37 -4.99
N LEU A 273 -3.01 -0.87 -5.26
CA LEU A 273 -2.63 -1.34 -6.59
C LEU A 273 -3.89 -1.84 -7.29
N LEU A 274 -4.47 -1.04 -8.18
CA LEU A 274 -5.70 -1.35 -8.89
C LEU A 274 -5.45 -1.68 -10.36
N CYS A 275 -6.10 -2.73 -10.87
CA CYS A 275 -6.16 -3.01 -12.30
C CYS A 275 -7.60 -3.40 -12.69
N ALA A 276 -8.17 -2.72 -13.68
CA ALA A 276 -9.56 -2.91 -14.12
C ALA A 276 -10.57 -2.92 -12.94
N GLY A 277 -10.37 -2.04 -11.94
CA GLY A 277 -11.22 -1.95 -10.74
C GLY A 277 -10.99 -3.05 -9.69
N ARG A 278 -10.06 -3.99 -9.91
CA ARG A 278 -9.72 -5.06 -8.96
C ARG A 278 -8.50 -4.67 -8.12
N LEU A 279 -8.57 -4.94 -6.83
CA LEU A 279 -7.44 -4.80 -5.91
C LEU A 279 -6.44 -5.94 -6.12
N LEU A 280 -5.19 -5.59 -6.44
CA LEU A 280 -4.07 -6.54 -6.52
C LEU A 280 -3.16 -6.50 -5.28
N GLY A 281 -3.15 -5.37 -4.57
CA GLY A 281 -2.24 -5.14 -3.45
C GLY A 281 -2.23 -3.70 -2.97
N VAL A 282 -1.24 -3.32 -2.18
CA VAL A 282 -1.04 -1.96 -1.66
C VAL A 282 0.44 -1.60 -1.72
N LEU A 283 0.75 -0.42 -2.24
CA LEU A 283 2.03 0.26 -2.04
C LEU A 283 1.91 1.11 -0.77
N PHE A 284 2.82 0.91 0.18
CA PHE A 284 2.85 1.65 1.42
C PHE A 284 4.19 2.33 1.63
N VAL A 285 4.13 3.59 2.09
CA VAL A 285 5.31 4.41 2.40
C VAL A 285 5.13 5.08 3.74
N GLU A 286 6.21 5.25 4.48
CA GLU A 286 6.19 5.99 5.74
C GLU A 286 7.47 6.81 5.98
N SER A 287 7.38 7.77 6.90
CA SER A 287 8.49 8.65 7.25
C SER A 287 8.46 8.99 8.74
N ALA A 288 9.65 9.18 9.31
CA ALA A 288 9.83 9.77 10.64
C ALA A 288 9.67 11.30 10.64
N GLU A 289 9.53 11.92 9.48
CA GLU A 289 9.25 13.34 9.32
C GLU A 289 7.74 13.60 9.22
N GLU A 290 7.25 14.60 9.94
CA GLU A 290 5.91 15.14 9.75
C GLU A 290 5.79 15.83 8.39
N LEU A 291 4.60 15.82 7.79
CA LEU A 291 4.28 16.52 6.55
C LEU A 291 5.18 16.13 5.35
N ARG A 292 5.83 14.96 5.40
CA ARG A 292 6.75 14.50 4.33
C ARG A 292 6.04 14.26 3.00
N PHE A 293 4.80 13.81 3.04
CA PHE A 293 4.02 13.39 1.88
C PHE A 293 2.92 14.41 1.54
N SER A 294 3.07 15.09 0.41
CA SER A 294 2.09 16.04 -0.13
C SER A 294 1.13 15.37 -1.12
N PHE A 295 0.17 16.15 -1.63
CA PHE A 295 -0.67 15.72 -2.76
C PHE A 295 0.14 15.38 -4.02
N GLU A 296 1.31 15.99 -4.24
CA GLU A 296 2.14 15.68 -5.40
C GLU A 296 2.78 14.29 -5.25
N ASP A 297 3.21 13.94 -4.04
CA ASP A 297 3.66 12.58 -3.73
C ASP A 297 2.51 11.59 -3.95
N GLU A 298 1.29 11.92 -3.51
CA GLU A 298 0.10 11.08 -3.73
C GLU A 298 -0.18 10.85 -5.22
N ASP A 299 -0.21 11.91 -6.03
CA ASP A 299 -0.48 11.80 -7.47
C ASP A 299 0.57 10.92 -8.17
N VAL A 300 1.85 11.06 -7.81
CA VAL A 300 2.93 10.22 -8.35
C VAL A 300 2.77 8.77 -7.91
N LEU A 301 2.55 8.52 -6.61
CA LEU A 301 2.45 7.17 -6.07
C LEU A 301 1.20 6.43 -6.59
N VAL A 302 0.07 7.12 -6.75
CA VAL A 302 -1.14 6.59 -7.39
C VAL A 302 -0.85 6.21 -8.84
N THR A 303 -0.13 7.07 -9.57
CA THR A 303 0.24 6.79 -10.95
C THR A 303 1.19 5.59 -11.04
N MET A 304 2.21 5.51 -10.18
CA MET A 304 3.14 4.37 -10.10
C MET A 304 2.41 3.07 -9.73
N ALA A 305 1.50 3.12 -8.75
CA ALA A 305 0.68 2.00 -8.32
C ALA A 305 -0.20 1.47 -9.46
N GLY A 306 -0.77 2.35 -10.29
CA GLY A 306 -1.52 1.96 -11.49
C GLY A 306 -0.65 1.23 -12.52
N HIS A 307 0.57 1.73 -12.79
CA HIS A 307 1.50 1.07 -13.72
C HIS A 307 1.98 -0.28 -13.19
N LEU A 308 2.32 -0.36 -11.90
CA LEU A 308 2.69 -1.61 -11.26
C LEU A 308 1.52 -2.60 -11.28
N GLY A 309 0.30 -2.15 -10.97
CA GLY A 309 -0.90 -2.97 -11.04
C GLY A 309 -1.13 -3.56 -12.44
N ALA A 310 -0.98 -2.75 -13.49
CA ALA A 310 -1.07 -3.22 -14.87
C ALA A 310 0.03 -4.23 -15.23
N ALA A 311 1.29 -3.97 -14.81
CA ALA A 311 2.41 -4.88 -15.04
C ALA A 311 2.20 -6.23 -14.33
N ILE A 312 1.72 -6.21 -13.07
CA ILE A 312 1.37 -7.41 -12.31
C ILE A 312 0.32 -8.24 -13.07
N ASP A 313 -0.72 -7.60 -13.60
CA ASP A 313 -1.80 -8.30 -14.29
C ASP A 313 -1.33 -8.91 -15.63
N LEU A 314 -0.52 -8.18 -16.40
CA LEU A 314 0.07 -8.67 -17.65
C LEU A 314 1.02 -9.85 -17.44
N LEU A 315 1.92 -9.75 -16.46
CA LEU A 315 2.91 -10.80 -16.19
C LEU A 315 2.27 -12.10 -15.68
N ARG A 316 1.09 -12.02 -15.06
CA ARG A 316 0.31 -13.21 -14.69
C ARG A 316 -0.20 -13.96 -15.92
N LEU A 317 -0.73 -13.23 -16.91
CA LEU A 317 -1.30 -13.78 -18.14
C LEU A 317 -0.23 -14.44 -19.02
N ASP A 318 0.92 -13.79 -19.19
CA ASP A 318 2.01 -14.29 -20.03
C ASP A 318 2.67 -15.59 -19.49
N GLY A 319 2.49 -15.88 -18.21
CA GLY A 319 2.94 -17.14 -17.59
C GLY A 319 2.19 -18.40 -18.06
N GLU A 320 1.17 -18.27 -18.92
CA GLU A 320 0.37 -19.39 -19.46
C GLU A 320 0.98 -20.01 -20.75
N GLU A 321 1.69 -19.24 -21.58
CA GLU A 321 2.13 -19.65 -22.93
C GLU A 321 3.51 -20.33 -23.00
N ALA A 322 4.26 -20.39 -21.89
CA ALA A 322 5.59 -20.99 -21.88
C ALA A 322 5.52 -22.52 -22.16
N THR A 323 5.94 -22.91 -23.36
CA THR A 323 6.04 -24.32 -23.77
C THR A 323 7.23 -24.97 -23.04
N PRO A 324 7.10 -26.19 -22.49
CA PRO A 324 8.22 -26.86 -21.85
C PRO A 324 9.33 -27.09 -22.88
N ALA A 325 10.47 -26.42 -22.72
CA ALA A 325 11.68 -26.83 -23.40
C ALA A 325 12.02 -28.22 -22.87
N ALA A 326 12.14 -29.19 -23.78
CA ALA A 326 12.39 -30.58 -23.47
C ALA A 326 13.53 -30.73 -22.46
N ALA A 327 13.28 -31.53 -21.42
CA ALA A 327 14.22 -31.81 -20.35
C ALA A 327 15.59 -32.21 -20.94
N ALA A 328 16.59 -31.34 -20.75
CA ALA A 328 17.97 -31.66 -21.05
C ALA A 328 18.49 -32.66 -20.00
N PRO A 329 19.41 -33.58 -20.37
CA PRO A 329 19.88 -34.61 -19.46
C PRO A 329 20.59 -33.99 -18.24
N ALA A 330 20.34 -34.59 -17.08
CA ALA A 330 20.96 -34.22 -15.81
C ALA A 330 22.51 -34.23 -15.92
N ALA A 331 23.12 -33.11 -15.54
CA ALA A 331 24.57 -32.95 -15.32
C ALA A 331 24.80 -32.46 -13.88
N PRO A 332 25.99 -32.72 -13.31
CA PRO A 332 26.14 -33.57 -12.13
C PRO A 332 25.73 -32.91 -10.83
N THR A 333 25.32 -33.79 -9.91
CA THR A 333 25.05 -33.57 -8.50
C THR A 333 26.07 -32.62 -7.87
N CYS A 334 25.58 -31.52 -7.29
CA CYS A 334 26.36 -30.73 -6.33
C CYS A 334 26.92 -31.69 -5.26
N ALA A 335 28.20 -31.51 -4.94
CA ALA A 335 28.97 -32.33 -4.01
C ALA A 335 28.18 -32.68 -2.75
N ALA A 336 28.32 -33.92 -2.28
CA ALA A 336 27.65 -34.44 -1.10
C ALA A 336 27.81 -33.46 0.07
N PRO A 337 26.71 -32.85 0.54
CA PRO A 337 26.79 -31.86 1.58
C PRO A 337 26.82 -32.53 2.96
N ASP A 338 27.79 -32.16 3.79
CA ASP A 338 28.00 -32.71 5.14
C ASP A 338 26.95 -32.23 6.17
N ALA A 339 26.21 -31.16 5.85
CA ALA A 339 25.20 -30.60 6.74
C ALA A 339 23.83 -31.25 6.51
N LEU A 340 23.27 -31.84 7.57
CA LEU A 340 21.88 -32.30 7.62
C LEU A 340 20.96 -31.09 7.85
N LEU A 341 19.93 -30.95 7.03
CA LEU A 341 18.89 -29.94 7.17
C LEU A 341 17.55 -30.62 7.45
N GLN A 342 17.05 -30.43 8.66
CA GLN A 342 15.73 -30.92 9.06
C GLN A 342 14.65 -29.98 8.54
N VAL A 343 13.69 -30.54 7.82
CA VAL A 343 12.53 -29.80 7.30
C VAL A 343 11.28 -30.41 7.92
N ARG A 344 10.55 -29.62 8.70
CA ARG A 344 9.29 -30.01 9.32
C ARG A 344 8.14 -29.27 8.67
N ARG A 345 7.11 -29.98 8.19
CA ARG A 345 5.85 -29.38 7.74
C ARG A 345 4.70 -29.77 8.66
N TYR A 346 3.93 -28.79 9.12
CA TYR A 346 2.65 -29.00 9.80
C TYR A 346 1.51 -28.90 8.79
N ARG A 347 0.67 -29.94 8.72
CA ARG A 347 -0.42 -30.03 7.72
C ARG A 347 -1.56 -29.05 7.96
N SER A 348 -1.82 -28.70 9.22
CA SER A 348 -2.96 -27.86 9.61
C SER A 348 -2.99 -26.50 8.91
N ASN A 349 -1.82 -25.90 8.64
CA ASN A 349 -1.68 -24.59 8.02
C ASN A 349 -0.54 -24.51 6.98
N ASN A 350 0.07 -25.65 6.63
CA ASN A 350 1.23 -25.73 5.75
C ASN A 350 2.45 -24.93 6.26
N SER A 351 2.59 -24.73 7.57
CA SER A 351 3.78 -24.12 8.15
C SER A 351 4.99 -25.03 7.96
N VAL A 352 6.09 -24.45 7.47
CA VAL A 352 7.37 -25.13 7.26
C VAL A 352 8.44 -24.51 8.15
N PHE A 353 9.18 -25.39 8.83
CA PHE A 353 10.33 -25.07 9.68
C PHE A 353 11.59 -25.75 9.13
N LEU A 354 12.72 -25.05 9.23
CA LEU A 354 14.04 -25.52 8.86
C LEU A 354 14.96 -25.47 10.08
N ASN A 355 15.45 -26.62 10.56
CA ASN A 355 16.23 -26.73 11.80
C ASN A 355 15.59 -25.96 12.97
N ASP A 356 14.28 -26.15 13.17
CA ASP A 356 13.45 -25.46 14.18
C ASP A 356 13.20 -23.95 13.96
N SER A 357 13.79 -23.35 12.91
CA SER A 357 13.48 -21.97 12.50
C SER A 357 12.25 -21.92 11.59
N TYR A 358 11.29 -21.06 11.90
CA TYR A 358 10.11 -20.85 11.06
C TYR A 358 10.49 -20.20 9.72
N LEU A 359 10.10 -20.82 8.61
CA LEU A 359 10.34 -20.30 7.26
C LEU A 359 9.10 -19.57 6.72
N ILE A 360 8.00 -20.29 6.56
CA ILE A 360 6.81 -19.81 5.84
C ILE A 360 5.59 -20.70 6.13
N LYS A 361 4.38 -20.22 5.83
CA LYS A 361 3.11 -20.98 5.96
C LYS A 361 2.23 -20.87 4.71
N GLY A 362 1.11 -21.60 4.72
CA GLY A 362 0.10 -21.55 3.67
C GLY A 362 0.57 -22.12 2.33
N VAL A 363 0.08 -21.55 1.23
CA VAL A 363 0.34 -22.04 -0.14
C VAL A 363 1.84 -22.07 -0.46
N ALA A 364 2.61 -21.06 -0.04
CA ALA A 364 4.06 -21.05 -0.28
C ALA A 364 4.80 -22.18 0.47
N GLY A 365 4.35 -22.53 1.68
CA GLY A 365 4.86 -23.70 2.40
C GLY A 365 4.49 -25.02 1.72
N ALA A 366 3.28 -25.14 1.18
CA ALA A 366 2.85 -26.30 0.40
C ALA A 366 3.68 -26.46 -0.90
N ILE A 367 3.92 -25.37 -1.63
CA ILE A 367 4.82 -25.36 -2.80
C ILE A 367 6.19 -25.88 -2.41
N PHE A 368 6.80 -25.30 -1.36
CA PHE A 368 8.15 -25.67 -0.95
C PHE A 368 8.25 -27.15 -0.56
N TRP A 369 7.29 -27.65 0.22
CA TRP A 369 7.25 -29.06 0.61
C TRP A 369 7.15 -30.02 -0.58
N LYS A 370 6.34 -29.67 -1.58
CA LYS A 370 6.23 -30.46 -2.82
C LYS A 370 7.57 -30.50 -3.57
N LEU A 371 8.23 -29.34 -3.74
CA LEU A 371 9.54 -29.26 -4.40
C LEU A 371 10.59 -30.14 -3.72
N LEU A 372 10.64 -30.12 -2.39
CA LEU A 372 11.59 -30.94 -1.63
C LEU A 372 11.26 -32.44 -1.68
N ASN A 373 9.98 -32.82 -1.64
CA ASN A 373 9.58 -34.22 -1.82
C ASN A 373 9.96 -34.75 -3.19
N ASP A 374 9.71 -33.98 -4.25
CA ASP A 374 10.10 -34.36 -5.62
C ASP A 374 11.61 -34.50 -5.77
N TYR A 375 12.39 -33.64 -5.11
CA TYR A 375 13.84 -33.76 -5.06
C TYR A 375 14.29 -35.03 -4.31
N GLN A 376 13.74 -35.31 -3.13
CA GLN A 376 14.14 -36.47 -2.32
C GLN A 376 13.70 -37.81 -2.94
N GLN A 377 12.51 -37.88 -3.55
CA GLN A 377 11.97 -39.11 -4.13
C GLN A 377 12.49 -39.38 -5.54
N ARG A 378 12.64 -38.34 -6.36
CA ARG A 378 12.91 -38.47 -7.81
C ARG A 378 14.23 -37.84 -8.25
N GLY A 379 14.97 -37.18 -7.35
CA GLY A 379 16.18 -36.42 -7.70
C GLY A 379 15.89 -35.21 -8.59
N ARG A 380 14.63 -34.77 -8.67
CA ARG A 380 14.20 -33.74 -9.61
C ARG A 380 14.63 -32.36 -9.14
N THR A 381 15.22 -31.56 -10.04
CA THR A 381 15.67 -30.20 -9.73
C THR A 381 15.03 -29.12 -10.57
N ASP A 382 14.52 -29.43 -11.77
CA ASP A 382 13.92 -28.45 -12.68
C ASP A 382 12.37 -28.50 -12.63
N PHE A 383 11.76 -27.33 -12.44
CA PHE A 383 10.32 -27.14 -12.26
C PHE A 383 9.76 -26.00 -13.12
N SER A 384 8.44 -26.03 -13.36
CA SER A 384 7.72 -25.01 -14.13
C SER A 384 6.49 -24.46 -13.39
N ASN A 385 6.10 -23.22 -13.65
CA ASN A 385 4.91 -22.62 -13.05
C ASN A 385 3.64 -23.37 -13.46
N ARG A 386 3.55 -23.81 -14.72
CA ARG A 386 2.39 -24.54 -15.26
C ARG A 386 2.12 -25.84 -14.50
N GLU A 387 3.15 -26.61 -14.17
CA GLU A 387 2.94 -27.87 -13.46
C GLU A 387 2.51 -27.65 -12.01
N LEU A 388 2.95 -26.57 -11.38
CA LEU A 388 2.55 -26.22 -10.01
C LEU A 388 1.10 -25.75 -9.97
N ARG A 389 0.65 -24.98 -10.97
CA ARG A 389 -0.75 -24.58 -11.10
C ARG A 389 -1.70 -25.78 -11.25
N LEU A 390 -1.27 -26.80 -11.98
CA LEU A 390 -2.07 -28.02 -12.21
C LEU A 390 -2.07 -28.99 -11.01
N ASP A 391 -1.22 -28.75 -10.01
CA ASP A 391 -1.08 -29.63 -8.86
C ASP A 391 -2.07 -29.27 -7.74
N ALA A 392 -3.14 -30.04 -7.65
CA ALA A 392 -4.19 -29.86 -6.65
C ALA A 392 -3.69 -29.97 -5.20
N SER A 393 -2.53 -30.60 -4.95
CA SER A 393 -1.98 -30.75 -3.59
C SER A 393 -1.45 -29.44 -3.00
N ILE A 394 -1.22 -28.43 -3.85
CA ILE A 394 -0.69 -27.12 -3.45
C ILE A 394 -1.80 -26.20 -2.92
N GLY A 395 -3.06 -26.44 -3.33
CA GLY A 395 -4.20 -25.64 -2.92
C GLY A 395 -4.20 -24.21 -3.47
N LEU A 396 -3.78 -24.01 -4.72
CA LEU A 396 -3.86 -22.71 -5.39
C LEU A 396 -5.34 -22.34 -5.66
N PRO A 397 -5.77 -21.07 -5.44
CA PRO A 397 -7.14 -20.64 -5.73
C PRO A 397 -7.47 -20.72 -7.24
N GLU A 398 -8.68 -21.17 -7.59
CA GLU A 398 -9.10 -21.39 -9.00
C GLU A 398 -9.28 -20.09 -9.83
N VAL A 399 -9.51 -18.94 -9.18
CA VAL A 399 -9.95 -17.70 -9.88
C VAL A 399 -8.82 -16.68 -10.06
N VAL A 400 -7.90 -16.59 -9.09
CA VAL A 400 -6.74 -15.68 -9.12
C VAL A 400 -5.58 -16.39 -8.40
N ASP A 401 -4.72 -17.07 -9.15
CA ASP A 401 -3.52 -17.67 -8.58
C ASP A 401 -2.38 -16.63 -8.47
N ASN A 402 -1.79 -16.53 -7.28
CA ASN A 402 -0.65 -15.65 -7.01
C ASN A 402 0.66 -16.45 -6.99
N LEU A 403 0.79 -17.50 -7.82
CA LEU A 403 1.89 -18.45 -7.74
C LEU A 403 3.27 -17.77 -7.78
N GLU A 404 3.46 -16.85 -8.72
CA GLU A 404 4.74 -16.13 -8.87
C GLU A 404 5.09 -15.31 -7.63
N ALA A 405 4.12 -14.61 -7.06
CA ALA A 405 4.33 -13.86 -5.82
C ALA A 405 4.68 -14.78 -4.64
N ARG A 406 4.09 -15.99 -4.58
CA ARG A 406 4.43 -17.00 -3.56
C ARG A 406 5.83 -17.59 -3.76
N LEU A 407 6.27 -17.77 -5.02
CA LEU A 407 7.64 -18.20 -5.34
C LEU A 407 8.67 -17.12 -5.00
N ILE A 408 8.40 -15.86 -5.34
CA ILE A 408 9.25 -14.72 -4.97
C ILE A 408 9.33 -14.59 -3.44
N LEU A 409 8.20 -14.71 -2.75
CA LEU A 409 8.15 -14.71 -1.29
C LEU A 409 9.04 -15.79 -0.69
N LEU A 410 8.95 -17.02 -1.22
CA LEU A 410 9.76 -18.15 -0.78
C LEU A 410 11.26 -17.95 -1.07
N GLU A 411 11.59 -17.46 -2.27
CA GLU A 411 12.97 -17.15 -2.65
C GLU A 411 13.60 -16.11 -1.73
N ARG A 412 12.90 -15.01 -1.44
CA ARG A 412 13.36 -13.95 -0.53
C ARG A 412 13.56 -14.47 0.89
N ARG A 413 12.63 -15.29 1.41
CA ARG A 413 12.76 -15.90 2.75
C ARG A 413 13.93 -16.88 2.85
N LEU A 414 14.16 -17.69 1.81
CA LEU A 414 15.31 -18.59 1.76
C LEU A 414 16.64 -17.82 1.73
N ALA A 415 16.68 -16.69 1.00
CA ALA A 415 17.85 -15.82 0.92
C ALA A 415 18.13 -15.10 2.26
N GLU A 416 17.11 -14.58 2.94
CA GLU A 416 17.22 -13.90 4.25
C GLU A 416 17.84 -14.80 5.32
N GLN A 417 17.41 -16.06 5.39
CA GLN A 417 17.91 -17.02 6.38
C GLN A 417 19.25 -17.67 5.99
N HIS A 418 19.86 -17.27 4.87
CA HIS A 418 21.16 -17.77 4.38
C HIS A 418 21.21 -19.31 4.26
N LEU A 419 20.10 -19.91 3.84
CA LEU A 419 19.93 -21.36 3.86
C LEU A 419 20.66 -22.05 2.69
N PRO A 420 21.02 -23.35 2.85
CA PRO A 420 21.66 -24.15 1.79
C PRO A 420 20.68 -24.57 0.67
N ILE A 421 19.45 -24.05 0.66
CA ILE A 421 18.47 -24.28 -0.39
C ILE A 421 18.21 -22.97 -1.12
N ARG A 422 18.25 -23.00 -2.45
CA ARG A 422 17.95 -21.84 -3.30
C ARG A 422 17.01 -22.23 -4.43
N LEU A 423 16.12 -21.31 -4.77
CA LEU A 423 15.37 -21.35 -6.02
C LEU A 423 16.08 -20.43 -7.00
N LYS A 424 16.44 -20.94 -8.18
CA LYS A 424 17.10 -20.15 -9.24
C LYS A 424 16.21 -20.13 -10.46
N LYS A 425 15.84 -18.94 -10.92
CA LYS A 425 15.13 -18.77 -12.18
C LYS A 425 16.02 -19.21 -13.35
N THR A 426 15.52 -20.08 -14.21
CA THR A 426 16.24 -20.62 -15.38
C THR A 426 15.63 -20.18 -16.70
N GLY A 427 14.41 -19.64 -16.67
CA GLY A 427 13.70 -19.08 -17.82
C GLY A 427 12.34 -18.52 -17.42
N ARG A 428 11.56 -18.05 -18.40
CA ARG A 428 10.18 -17.61 -18.14
C ARG A 428 9.32 -18.78 -17.64
N GLY A 429 8.72 -18.61 -16.47
CA GLY A 429 7.93 -19.66 -15.81
C GLY A 429 8.71 -20.93 -15.47
N GLN A 430 10.05 -20.90 -15.44
CA GLN A 430 10.90 -22.04 -15.15
C GLN A 430 11.94 -21.69 -14.09
N PHE A 431 12.16 -22.63 -13.17
CA PHE A 431 13.13 -22.47 -12.11
C PHE A 431 13.73 -23.80 -11.69
N LYS A 432 14.87 -23.71 -11.03
CA LYS A 432 15.66 -24.82 -10.55
C LYS A 432 15.82 -24.76 -9.04
N LEU A 433 15.52 -25.87 -8.38
CA LEU A 433 15.81 -26.08 -6.97
C LEU A 433 17.29 -26.51 -6.83
N CYS A 434 18.08 -25.70 -6.15
CA CYS A 434 19.45 -26.00 -5.78
C CYS A 434 19.49 -26.36 -4.29
N VAL A 435 19.78 -27.63 -3.98
CA VAL A 435 19.92 -28.13 -2.61
C VAL A 435 21.38 -28.43 -2.34
N GLY A 436 21.96 -27.74 -1.35
CA GLY A 436 23.33 -27.90 -0.88
C GLY A 436 23.42 -28.51 0.53
N ALA A 437 22.39 -29.25 0.96
CA ALA A 437 22.32 -29.95 2.25
C ALA A 437 21.62 -31.30 2.10
N ARG A 438 21.89 -32.25 3.01
CA ARG A 438 21.14 -33.51 3.06
C ARG A 438 19.82 -33.24 3.76
N LEU A 439 18.70 -33.56 3.11
CA LEU A 439 17.37 -33.26 3.64
C LEU A 439 16.85 -34.39 4.53
N GLU A 440 16.26 -34.01 5.66
CA GLU A 440 15.42 -34.87 6.49
C GLU A 440 14.01 -34.26 6.54
N LEU A 441 13.12 -34.76 5.68
CA LEU A 441 11.72 -34.33 5.61
C LEU A 441 10.88 -35.06 6.67
N THR A 442 10.21 -34.31 7.52
CA THR A 442 9.28 -34.83 8.54
C THR A 442 7.95 -34.07 8.49
N GLU A 443 6.85 -34.81 8.58
CA GLU A 443 5.50 -34.27 8.53
C GLU A 443 4.75 -34.71 9.80
N PRO A 444 5.00 -34.05 10.94
CA PRO A 444 4.24 -34.29 12.16
C PRO A 444 2.76 -33.93 11.97
N ASP A 445 1.88 -34.70 12.61
CA ASP A 445 0.43 -34.51 12.58
C ASP A 445 -0.04 -33.18 13.20
#